data_AF-A0A925XJ59-F1
#
_entry.id   AF-A0A925XJ59-F1
#
_cell.length_a   1.000
_cell.length_b   1.000
_cell.length_c   1.000
_cell.angle_alpha   90.00
_cell.angle_beta   90.00
_cell.angle_gamma   90.00
#
_symmetry.space_group_name_H-M   'P 1'
#
loop_
_entity.id
_entity.type
_entity.pdbx_description
1 polymer ?
#
loop_
_entity_poly.entity_id
_entity_poly.type
_entity_poly.pdbx_seq_one_letter_code
_entity_poly.pdbx_strand_id
1 'polypeptide(L)' 'QNKKVLTPDRVESVMRHTPMARFGTPEELAGGILLLASPKAGSFLTGHNLLVDGGFTAMTI' A
#
# COMPACT_ATOMS: atom_id res chain seq x y z
N GLN A 1 1.55 -2.62 8.73
CA GLN A 1 2.99 -2.84 9.02
C GLN A 1 3.19 -2.96 10.53
N ASN A 2 3.98 -3.93 10.99
CA ASN A 2 4.19 -4.14 12.43
C ASN A 2 5.22 -3.15 12.98
N LYS A 3 4.74 -2.05 13.58
CA LYS A 3 5.60 -0.98 14.13
C LYS A 3 6.55 -1.46 15.23
N LYS A 4 6.27 -2.61 15.87
CA LYS A 4 7.09 -3.16 16.96
C LYS A 4 8.46 -3.71 16.49
N VAL A 5 8.66 -3.89 15.19
CA VAL A 5 9.86 -4.52 14.62
C VAL A 5 10.68 -3.52 13.78
N LEU A 6 10.22 -2.27 13.64
CA LEU A 6 10.90 -1.27 12.83
C LEU A 6 11.92 -0.50 13.66
N THR A 7 13.18 -0.51 13.22
CA THR A 7 14.20 0.40 13.75
C THR A 7 13.90 1.85 13.34
N PRO A 8 14.36 2.86 14.10
CA PRO A 8 14.18 4.27 13.74
C PRO A 8 14.64 4.59 12.31
N ASP A 9 15.81 4.09 11.91
CA ASP A 9 16.35 4.29 10.56
C ASP A 9 15.45 3.69 9.47
N ARG A 10 14.82 2.55 9.77
CA ARG A 10 13.89 1.91 8.83
C ARG A 10 12.59 2.70 8.72
N VAL A 11 12.08 3.24 9.83
CA VAL A 11 10.91 4.13 9.82
C VAL A 11 11.21 5.36 8.97
N GLU A 12 12.34 6.03 9.20
CA GLU A 12 12.71 7.22 8.44
C GLU A 12 12.89 6.93 6.94
N SER A 13 13.57 5.83 6.61
CA SER A 13 13.71 5.36 5.23
C SER A 13 12.36 5.11 4.56
N VAL A 14 11.41 4.46 5.24
CA VAL A 14 10.06 4.25 4.71
C VAL A 14 9.34 5.57 4.50
N MET A 15 9.40 6.49 5.47
CA MET A 15 8.74 7.79 5.38
C MET A 15 9.30 8.65 4.23
N ARG A 16 10.61 8.60 3.96
CA ARG A 16 11.23 9.30 2.82
C ARG A 16 10.77 8.77 1.46
N HIS A 17 10.45 7.48 1.38
CA HIS A 17 10.04 6.84 0.13
C HIS A 17 8.52 6.70 0.00
N THR A 18 7.72 7.10 0.98
CA THR A 18 6.25 7.11 0.88
C THR A 18 5.77 8.53 0.61
N PRO A 19 5.35 8.89 -0.63
CA PRO A 19 4.84 10.23 -0.96
C PRO A 19 3.70 10.72 -0.05
N MET A 20 2.84 9.80 0.41
CA MET A 20 1.78 10.14 1.37
C MET A 20 2.29 10.53 2.77
N ALA A 21 3.59 10.44 3.04
CA ALA A 21 4.25 10.87 4.28
C ALA A 21 3.60 10.32 5.56
N ARG A 22 3.05 9.09 5.48
CA ARG A 22 2.47 8.38 6.62
C ARG A 22 2.45 6.89 6.37
N PHE A 23 2.31 6.13 7.46
CA PHE A 23 1.96 4.73 7.38
C PHE A 23 0.48 4.55 6.99
N GLY A 24 0.22 3.54 6.16
CA GLY A 24 -1.14 3.14 5.84
C GLY A 24 -1.83 2.43 7.00
N THR A 25 -3.16 2.43 6.98
CA THR A 25 -4.00 1.65 7.89
C THR A 25 -4.53 0.38 7.21
N PRO A 26 -4.95 -0.65 7.98
CA PRO A 26 -5.54 -1.87 7.39
C PRO A 26 -6.77 -1.60 6.52
N GLU A 27 -7.55 -0.58 6.84
CA GLU A 27 -8.77 -0.21 6.13
C GLU A 27 -8.49 0.29 4.70
N GLU A 28 -7.32 0.89 4.47
CA GLU A 28 -6.90 1.33 3.14
C GLU A 28 -6.63 0.14 2.21
N LEU A 29 -6.05 -0.94 2.75
CA LEU A 29 -5.92 -2.21 2.01
C LEU A 29 -7.28 -2.86 1.74
N ALA A 30 -8.20 -2.79 2.70
CA ALA A 30 -9.55 -3.33 2.54
C ALA A 30 -10.28 -2.73 1.34
N GLY A 31 -10.09 -1.43 1.06
CA GLY A 31 -10.64 -0.79 -0.15
C GLY A 31 -10.18 -1.45 -1.45
N GLY A 32 -8.88 -1.75 -1.57
CA GLY A 32 -8.33 -2.47 -2.73
C GLY A 32 -8.88 -3.90 -2.85
N ILE A 33 -9.05 -4.60 -1.73
CA ILE A 33 -9.64 -5.94 -1.69
C ILE A 33 -11.10 -5.89 -2.16
N LEU A 34 -11.89 -4.94 -1.66
CA LEU A 34 -13.29 -4.78 -2.05
C LEU A 34 -13.44 -4.45 -3.53
N LEU A 35 -12.55 -3.64 -4.09
CA LEU A 35 -12.50 -3.37 -5.52
C LEU A 35 -12.29 -4.66 -6.32
N LEU A 36 -11.27 -5.44 -5.96
CA LEU A 36 -10.94 -6.70 -6.65
C LEU A 36 -12.02 -7.78 -6.48
N ALA A 37 -12.64 -7.86 -5.31
CA ALA A 37 -13.71 -8.81 -5.03
C ALA A 37 -15.08 -8.38 -5.59
N SER A 38 -15.23 -7.13 -6.01
CA SER A 38 -16.51 -6.60 -6.50
C SER A 38 -16.90 -7.25 -7.83
N PRO A 39 -18.10 -7.85 -7.94
CA PRO A 39 -18.58 -8.42 -9.19
C PRO A 39 -18.73 -7.41 -10.32
N LYS A 40 -18.89 -6.11 -10.00
CA LYS A 40 -19.07 -5.05 -10.99
C LYS A 40 -17.81 -4.22 -11.19
N ALA A 41 -17.16 -3.80 -10.10
CA ALA A 41 -16.00 -2.90 -10.19
C ALA A 41 -14.71 -3.64 -10.56
N GLY A 42 -14.57 -4.90 -10.16
CA GLY A 42 -13.42 -5.76 -10.47
C GLY A 42 -13.62 -6.68 -11.68
N SER A 43 -14.76 -6.61 -12.37
CA SER A 43 -15.17 -7.61 -13.38
C SER A 43 -14.20 -7.80 -14.56
N PHE A 44 -13.33 -6.82 -14.80
CA PHE A 44 -12.33 -6.84 -15.87
C PHE A 44 -10.90 -6.62 -15.36
N LEU A 45 -10.69 -6.67 -14.04
CA LEU A 45 -9.37 -6.56 -13.41
C LEU A 45 -8.78 -7.95 -13.21
N THR A 46 -7.76 -8.30 -13.99
CA THR A 46 -7.04 -9.58 -13.87
C THR A 46 -5.60 -9.43 -14.35
N GLY A 47 -4.70 -10.30 -13.89
CA GLY A 47 -3.29 -10.36 -14.36
C GLY A 47 -2.39 -9.21 -13.90
N HIS A 48 -2.78 -8.45 -12.86
CA HIS A 48 -2.03 -7.29 -12.37
C HIS A 48 -1.85 -7.31 -10.84
N ASN A 49 -0.76 -6.70 -10.36
CA ASN A 49 -0.49 -6.46 -8.95
C ASN A 49 -0.99 -5.07 -8.52
N LEU A 50 -2.15 -4.99 -7.86
CA LEU A 50 -2.66 -3.73 -7.33
C LEU A 50 -1.91 -3.33 -6.05
N LEU A 51 -1.06 -2.30 -6.16
CA LEU A 51 -0.29 -1.78 -5.03
C LEU A 51 -1.10 -0.80 -4.19
N VAL A 52 -1.13 -1.02 -2.87
CA VAL A 52 -1.78 -0.15 -1.88
C VAL A 52 -0.75 0.22 -0.81
N ASP A 53 0.14 1.14 -1.13
CA ASP A 53 1.33 1.43 -0.31
C ASP A 53 1.64 2.94 -0.13
N GLY A 54 0.69 3.81 -0.51
CA GLY A 54 0.87 5.26 -0.42
C GLY A 54 1.92 5.83 -1.38
N GLY A 55 2.25 5.09 -2.46
CA GLY A 55 3.21 5.49 -3.49
C GLY A 55 4.63 5.02 -3.22
N PHE A 56 4.84 4.15 -2.24
CA PHE A 56 6.17 3.69 -1.85
C PHE A 56 6.94 3.03 -3.00
N THR A 57 6.28 2.13 -3.72
CA THR A 57 6.88 1.40 -4.84
C THR A 57 7.23 2.34 -6.01
N ALA A 58 6.54 3.47 -6.17
CA ALA A 58 6.80 4.41 -7.26
C ALA A 58 8.11 5.21 -7.10
N MET A 59 8.68 5.24 -5.89
CA MET A 59 9.93 5.96 -5.60
C MET A 59 11.19 5.14 -5.88
N THR A 60 11.05 3.83 -6.13
CA THR A 60 12.18 2.95 -6.45
C THR A 60 12.11 2.58 -7.93
N ILE A 61 13.16 2.93 -8.68
CA ILE A 61 13.34 2.54 -10.09
C ILE A 61 14.15 1.25 -10.15
#